data_AF-D5WVF1-F1
#
_entry.id   AF-D5WVF1-F1
#
_cell.length_a   1.000
_cell.length_b   1.000
_cell.length_c   1.000
_cell.angle_alpha   90.00
_cell.angle_beta   90.00
_cell.angle_gamma   90.00
#
_symmetry.space_group_name_H-M   'P 1'
#
loop_
_entity.id
_entity.type
_entity.pdbx_description
1 polymer ?
#
loop_
_entity_poly.entity_id
_entity_poly.type
_entity_poly.pdbx_seq_one_letter_code
_entity_poly.pdbx_strand_id
1 'polypeptide(L)'
;MSGFLLDLFRHPHPIVVHFPIALIVVAAAYDLITVVRHREIPPGRGLLLWLVAAAGAALAVATGPEHDARGISAWFEPHERLADVTLILTLIVAAWRLWAVWRHRPVGGAVKKTAYAILSLSAAVAVLVSGYYGGQMVYEEAIGVSMNGNLVHPPIPGSHGEHD
;
A
#
# COMPACT_ATOMS: atom_id res chain seq x y z
N MET A 1 21.31 8.00 23.11
CA MET A 1 20.59 7.38 21.98
C MET A 1 20.42 8.46 20.92
N SER A 2 20.96 8.25 19.72
CA SER A 2 21.20 9.29 18.71
C SER A 2 19.91 9.95 18.22
N GLY A 3 19.94 11.27 17.98
CA GLY A 3 18.82 12.05 17.42
C GLY A 3 18.26 11.46 16.11
N PHE A 4 19.08 10.74 15.36
CA PHE A 4 18.69 9.94 14.21
C PHE A 4 17.58 8.93 14.50
N LEU A 5 17.65 8.20 15.63
CA LEU A 5 16.61 7.25 16.00
C LEU A 5 15.32 7.98 16.37
N LEU A 6 15.42 9.12 17.07
CA LEU A 6 14.25 9.93 17.44
C LEU A 6 13.55 10.52 16.21
N ASP A 7 14.29 10.98 15.21
CA ASP A 7 13.70 11.53 13.98
C ASP A 7 13.08 10.44 13.08
N LEU A 8 13.65 9.23 13.06
CA LEU A 8 13.07 8.06 12.41
C LEU A 8 11.69 7.68 13.01
N PHE A 9 11.54 7.82 14.34
CA PHE A 9 10.26 7.60 15.03
C PHE A 9 9.30 8.80 14.96
N ARG A 10 9.79 10.02 14.66
CA ARG A 10 8.95 11.23 14.48
C ARG A 10 8.34 11.35 13.08
N HIS A 11 9.01 10.81 12.05
CA HIS A 11 8.50 10.75 10.69
C HIS A 11 8.58 9.32 10.12
N PRO A 12 7.88 8.33 10.73
CA PRO A 12 7.87 6.95 10.22
C PRO A 12 7.26 6.85 8.81
N HIS A 13 6.52 7.89 8.42
CA HIS A 13 5.44 7.82 7.46
C HIS A 13 5.87 7.48 6.01
N PRO A 14 6.96 8.02 5.41
CA PRO A 14 7.31 7.66 4.04
C PRO A 14 7.89 6.25 3.91
N ILE A 15 8.78 5.83 4.81
CA ILE A 15 9.47 4.53 4.67
C ILE A 15 8.51 3.37 4.93
N VAL A 16 7.64 3.50 5.93
CA VAL A 16 6.68 2.44 6.31
C VAL A 16 5.61 2.24 5.23
N VAL A 17 5.24 3.29 4.48
CA VAL A 17 4.22 3.19 3.41
C VAL A 17 4.77 2.95 2.01
N HIS A 18 6.00 3.39 1.68
CA HIS A 18 6.58 3.17 0.34
C HIS A 18 7.15 1.76 0.17
N PHE A 19 7.63 1.14 1.24
CA PHE A 19 8.19 -0.20 1.20
C PHE A 19 7.17 -1.28 0.76
N PRO A 20 5.91 -1.27 1.26
CA PRO A 20 4.84 -2.13 0.75
C PRO A 20 4.55 -1.95 -0.74
N ILE A 21 4.58 -0.71 -1.27
CA ILE A 21 4.31 -0.44 -2.69
C ILE A 21 5.30 -1.21 -3.56
N ALA A 22 6.59 -1.05 -3.29
CA ALA A 22 7.64 -1.72 -4.05
C ALA A 22 7.52 -3.25 -3.93
N LEU A 23 7.28 -3.78 -2.72
CA LEU A 23 7.15 -5.21 -2.51
C LEU A 23 5.95 -5.83 -3.23
N ILE A 24 4.77 -5.19 -3.17
CA ILE A 24 3.57 -5.67 -3.85
C ILE A 24 3.78 -5.67 -5.37
N VAL A 25 4.32 -4.58 -5.92
CA VAL A 25 4.59 -4.46 -7.37
C VAL A 25 5.61 -5.51 -7.82
N VAL A 26 6.70 -5.70 -7.08
CA VAL A 26 7.72 -6.71 -7.40
C VAL A 26 7.17 -8.14 -7.27
N ALA A 27 6.37 -8.42 -6.23
CA ALA A 27 5.74 -9.72 -6.04
C ALA A 27 4.74 -10.04 -7.17
N ALA A 28 3.90 -9.08 -7.55
CA ALA A 28 2.96 -9.22 -8.65
C ALA A 28 3.68 -9.40 -10.00
N ALA A 29 4.74 -8.63 -10.26
CA ALA A 29 5.56 -8.79 -11.47
C ALA A 29 6.22 -10.17 -11.53
N TYR A 30 6.78 -10.64 -10.41
CA TYR A 30 7.34 -11.99 -10.30
C TYR A 30 6.31 -13.06 -10.66
N ASP A 31 5.08 -12.93 -10.15
CA ASP A 31 4.02 -13.89 -10.42
C ASP A 31 3.54 -13.83 -11.87
N LEU A 32 3.38 -12.64 -12.45
CA LEU A 32 3.01 -12.49 -13.85
C LEU A 32 4.06 -13.13 -14.78
N ILE A 33 5.34 -12.89 -14.52
CA ILE A 33 6.44 -13.53 -15.26
C ILE A 33 6.38 -15.05 -15.09
N THR A 34 6.13 -15.54 -13.87
CA THR A 34 6.02 -16.98 -13.58
C THR A 34 4.85 -17.60 -14.34
N VAL A 35 3.70 -16.92 -14.39
CA VAL A 35 2.49 -17.37 -15.09
C VAL A 35 2.70 -17.48 -16.60
N VAL A 36 3.49 -16.56 -17.19
CA VAL A 36 3.83 -16.57 -18.63
C VAL A 36 4.86 -17.65 -18.94
N ARG A 37 5.90 -17.79 -18.10
CA ARG A 37 7.01 -18.74 -18.35
C ARG A 37 6.71 -20.18 -17.96
N HIS A 38 5.78 -20.40 -17.04
CA HIS A 38 5.52 -21.71 -16.47
C HIS A 38 4.05 -22.10 -16.55
N ARG A 39 3.80 -23.41 -16.63
CA ARG A 39 2.43 -23.95 -16.60
C ARG A 39 1.77 -23.78 -15.25
N GLU A 40 2.57 -23.67 -14.18
CA GLU A 40 2.11 -23.60 -12.81
C GLU A 40 2.99 -22.65 -12.00
N ILE A 41 2.43 -22.07 -10.93
CA ILE A 41 3.18 -21.24 -9.99
C ILE A 41 3.66 -22.15 -8.83
N PRO A 42 4.99 -22.30 -8.63
CA PRO A 42 5.51 -23.09 -7.53
C PRO A 42 5.06 -22.51 -6.19
N PRO A 43 4.58 -23.33 -5.24
CA PRO A 43 3.90 -22.82 -4.07
C PRO A 43 4.84 -22.02 -3.15
N GLY A 44 6.09 -22.47 -2.97
CA GLY A 44 7.04 -21.83 -2.07
C GLY A 44 7.77 -20.60 -2.64
N ARG A 45 7.87 -20.48 -3.97
CA ARG A 45 8.56 -19.33 -4.58
C ARG A 45 7.67 -18.10 -4.51
N GLY A 46 8.20 -16.93 -4.14
CA GLY A 46 7.43 -15.70 -4.02
C GLY A 46 6.53 -15.59 -2.78
N LEU A 47 6.36 -16.67 -1.98
CA LEU A 47 5.57 -16.62 -0.74
C LEU A 47 6.14 -15.59 0.24
N LEU A 48 7.46 -15.61 0.48
CA LEU A 48 8.09 -14.66 1.39
C LEU A 48 7.87 -13.20 0.96
N LEU A 49 7.93 -12.92 -0.34
CA LEU A 49 7.66 -11.57 -0.87
C LEU A 49 6.24 -11.13 -0.51
N TRP A 50 5.24 -11.98 -0.75
CA TRP A 50 3.85 -11.68 -0.41
C TRP A 50 3.59 -11.57 1.10
N LEU A 51 4.26 -12.39 1.93
CA LEU A 51 4.14 -12.29 3.39
C LEU A 51 4.72 -10.97 3.92
N VAL A 52 5.90 -10.57 3.45
CA VAL A 52 6.53 -9.31 3.85
C VAL A 52 5.74 -8.12 3.28
N ALA A 53 5.22 -8.22 2.05
CA ALA A 53 4.33 -7.23 1.46
C ALA A 53 3.05 -7.05 2.30
N ALA A 54 2.41 -8.14 2.72
CA ALA A 54 1.21 -8.12 3.55
C ALA A 54 1.48 -7.50 4.92
N ALA A 55 2.57 -7.90 5.58
CA ALA A 55 2.97 -7.34 6.87
C ALA A 55 3.25 -5.82 6.75
N GLY A 56 3.97 -5.42 5.70
CA GLY A 56 4.22 -4.01 5.41
C GLY A 56 2.94 -3.23 5.15
N ALA A 57 2.03 -3.75 4.33
CA ALA A 57 0.75 -3.10 4.05
C ALA A 57 -0.11 -2.95 5.31
N ALA A 58 -0.11 -3.97 6.19
CA ALA A 58 -0.81 -3.91 7.46
C ALA A 58 -0.24 -2.82 8.38
N LEU A 59 1.10 -2.73 8.46
CA LEU A 59 1.76 -1.65 9.20
C LEU A 59 1.48 -0.27 8.61
N ALA A 60 1.44 -0.15 7.29
CA ALA A 60 1.11 1.10 6.60
C ALA A 60 -0.31 1.59 6.95
N VAL A 61 -1.31 0.70 6.87
CA VAL A 61 -2.69 1.02 7.26
C VAL A 61 -2.78 1.35 8.74
N ALA A 62 -2.16 0.54 9.61
CA ALA A 62 -2.22 0.74 11.06
C ALA A 62 -1.51 2.02 11.57
N THR A 63 -0.63 2.60 10.76
CA THR A 63 0.12 3.83 11.11
C THR A 63 -0.33 5.05 10.31
N GLY A 64 -1.38 4.93 9.50
CA GLY A 64 -1.96 6.05 8.77
C GLY A 64 -2.56 7.10 9.72
N PRO A 65 -2.43 8.41 9.42
CA PRO A 65 -3.01 9.45 10.27
C PRO A 65 -4.53 9.45 10.11
N GLU A 66 -5.24 8.90 11.10
CA GLU A 66 -6.72 8.76 11.05
C GLU A 66 -7.46 10.12 11.03
N HIS A 67 -6.83 11.21 11.49
CA HIS A 67 -7.52 12.48 11.78
C HIS A 67 -6.97 13.72 11.05
N ASP A 68 -5.71 13.71 10.59
CA ASP A 68 -5.04 14.95 10.15
C ASP A 68 -5.44 15.43 8.74
N ALA A 69 -6.11 14.58 7.95
CA ALA A 69 -6.48 14.86 6.57
C ALA A 69 -7.98 14.69 6.27
N ARG A 70 -8.71 14.07 7.20
CA ARG A 70 -10.12 13.74 7.03
C ARG A 70 -10.96 15.00 7.04
N GLY A 71 -11.71 15.23 5.95
CA GLY A 71 -12.51 16.45 5.76
C GLY A 71 -11.72 17.68 5.28
N ILE A 72 -10.40 17.57 5.15
CA ILE A 72 -9.52 18.63 4.59
C ILE A 72 -9.21 18.34 3.12
N SER A 73 -8.93 17.07 2.81
CA SER A 73 -8.58 16.61 1.46
C SER A 73 -9.73 15.85 0.82
N ALA A 74 -9.99 16.12 -0.47
CA ALA A 74 -10.89 15.30 -1.28
C ALA A 74 -10.29 13.93 -1.64
N TRP A 75 -8.96 13.78 -1.54
CA TRP A 75 -8.22 12.58 -1.87
C TRP A 75 -8.03 11.63 -0.69
N PHE A 76 -8.26 12.07 0.55
CA PHE A 76 -8.06 11.26 1.74
C PHE A 76 -8.94 10.01 1.77
N GLU A 77 -10.25 10.17 1.62
CA GLU A 77 -11.19 9.03 1.67
C GLU A 77 -10.95 7.99 0.56
N PRO A 78 -10.72 8.35 -0.72
CA PRO A 78 -10.35 7.38 -1.73
C PRO A 78 -8.97 6.76 -1.51
N HIS A 79 -8.00 7.50 -0.94
CA HIS A 79 -6.70 6.95 -0.54
C HIS A 79 -6.82 5.90 0.56
N GLU A 80 -7.55 6.21 1.65
CA GLU A 80 -7.80 5.33 2.79
C GLU A 80 -8.48 4.04 2.33
N ARG A 81 -9.57 4.16 1.56
CA ARG A 81 -10.29 3.00 1.02
C ARG A 81 -9.42 2.12 0.12
N LEU A 82 -8.57 2.72 -0.73
CA LEU A 82 -7.65 1.95 -1.56
C LEU A 82 -6.53 1.30 -0.77
N ALA A 83 -6.08 1.91 0.34
CA ALA A 83 -5.10 1.29 1.23
C ALA A 83 -5.70 0.02 1.88
N ASP A 84 -6.95 0.08 2.34
CA ASP A 84 -7.67 -1.08 2.87
C ASP A 84 -7.89 -2.17 1.82
N VAL A 85 -8.34 -1.80 0.61
CA VAL A 85 -8.50 -2.74 -0.50
C VAL A 85 -7.16 -3.38 -0.86
N THR A 86 -6.08 -2.60 -0.89
CA THR A 86 -4.72 -3.10 -1.14
C THR A 86 -4.30 -4.12 -0.09
N LEU A 87 -4.52 -3.82 1.19
CA LEU A 87 -4.22 -4.73 2.29
C LEU A 87 -5.00 -6.05 2.15
N ILE A 88 -6.31 -5.97 1.94
CA ILE A 88 -7.17 -7.14 1.78
C ILE A 88 -6.71 -8.00 0.59
N LEU A 89 -6.49 -7.39 -0.58
CA LEU A 89 -6.01 -8.11 -1.77
C LEU A 89 -4.67 -8.79 -1.50
N THR A 90 -3.72 -8.08 -0.90
CA THR A 90 -2.38 -8.60 -0.57
C THR A 90 -2.47 -9.77 0.41
N LEU A 91 -3.35 -9.68 1.43
CA LEU A 91 -3.61 -10.76 2.37
C LEU A 91 -4.23 -12.00 1.68
N ILE A 92 -5.19 -11.81 0.78
CA ILE A 92 -5.80 -12.93 0.04
C ILE A 92 -4.74 -13.61 -0.84
N VAL A 93 -3.90 -12.85 -1.54
CA VAL A 93 -2.81 -13.41 -2.37
C VAL A 93 -1.82 -14.20 -1.52
N ALA A 94 -1.39 -13.63 -0.39
CA ALA A 94 -0.47 -14.27 0.55
C ALA A 94 -1.09 -15.54 1.16
N ALA A 95 -2.36 -15.48 1.58
CA ALA A 95 -3.08 -16.62 2.15
C ALA A 95 -3.28 -17.74 1.12
N TRP A 96 -3.60 -17.41 -0.14
CA TRP A 96 -3.69 -18.41 -1.20
C TRP A 96 -2.34 -19.09 -1.44
N ARG A 97 -1.24 -18.32 -1.49
CA ARG A 97 0.12 -18.86 -1.64
C ARG A 97 0.51 -19.74 -0.44
N LEU A 98 0.19 -19.32 0.79
CA LEU A 98 0.42 -20.07 2.01
C LEU A 98 -0.37 -21.38 2.03
N TRP A 99 -1.64 -21.34 1.63
CA TRP A 99 -2.49 -22.53 1.49
C TRP A 99 -1.92 -23.50 0.45
N ALA A 100 -1.43 -23.01 -0.69
CA ALA A 100 -0.79 -23.83 -1.71
C ALA A 100 0.46 -24.56 -1.18
N VAL A 101 1.29 -23.87 -0.38
CA VAL A 101 2.43 -24.47 0.33
C VAL A 101 1.97 -25.53 1.34
N TRP A 102 0.99 -25.21 2.18
CA TRP A 102 0.47 -26.13 3.20
C TRP A 102 -0.12 -27.41 2.59
N ARG A 103 -0.74 -27.30 1.42
CA ARG A 103 -1.28 -28.46 0.68
C ARG A 103 -0.22 -29.20 -0.15
N HIS A 104 1.02 -28.71 -0.22
CA HIS A 104 2.08 -29.19 -1.11
C HIS A 104 1.62 -29.27 -2.58
N ARG A 105 0.77 -28.32 -3.02
CA ARG A 105 0.23 -28.27 -4.38
C ARG A 105 0.54 -26.90 -5.00
N PRO A 106 1.03 -26.85 -6.25
CA PRO A 106 1.20 -25.59 -6.94
C PRO A 106 -0.15 -24.95 -7.25
N VAL A 107 -0.13 -23.64 -7.53
CA VAL A 107 -1.29 -22.97 -8.13
C VAL A 107 -1.33 -23.38 -9.61
N GLY A 108 -1.94 -24.54 -9.86
CA GLY A 108 -2.02 -25.20 -11.16
C GLY A 108 -3.43 -25.19 -11.77
N GLY A 109 -3.49 -25.35 -13.08
CA GLY A 109 -4.72 -25.26 -13.88
C GLY A 109 -4.99 -23.85 -14.40
N ALA A 110 -5.42 -23.74 -15.67
CA ALA A 110 -5.56 -22.46 -16.36
C ALA A 110 -6.44 -21.45 -15.61
N VAL A 111 -7.60 -21.89 -15.10
CA VAL A 111 -8.54 -21.04 -14.37
C VAL A 111 -7.93 -20.51 -13.07
N LYS A 112 -7.34 -21.38 -12.23
CA LYS A 112 -6.75 -20.97 -10.95
C LYS A 112 -5.54 -20.05 -11.14
N LYS A 113 -4.70 -20.37 -12.13
CA LYS A 113 -3.53 -19.57 -12.48
C LYS A 113 -3.94 -18.16 -12.94
N THR A 114 -4.91 -18.06 -13.84
CA THR A 114 -5.41 -16.76 -14.33
C THR A 114 -6.08 -15.97 -13.21
N ALA A 115 -6.93 -16.60 -12.39
CA ALA A 115 -7.55 -15.93 -11.24
C ALA A 115 -6.50 -15.41 -10.25
N TYR A 116 -5.47 -16.19 -9.95
CA TYR A 116 -4.37 -15.77 -9.09
C TYR A 116 -3.56 -14.60 -9.68
N ALA A 117 -3.29 -14.64 -10.99
CA ALA A 117 -2.59 -13.57 -11.69
C ALA A 117 -3.39 -12.26 -11.67
N ILE A 118 -4.70 -12.32 -11.91
CA ILE A 118 -5.61 -11.16 -11.84
C ILE A 118 -5.59 -10.60 -10.42
N LEU A 119 -5.71 -11.44 -9.39
CA LEU A 119 -5.69 -10.98 -8.00
C LEU A 119 -4.38 -10.28 -7.64
N SER A 120 -3.24 -10.86 -8.04
CA SER A 120 -1.91 -10.28 -7.82
C SER A 120 -1.73 -8.94 -8.54
N LEU A 121 -2.22 -8.85 -9.78
CA LEU A 121 -2.19 -7.62 -10.56
C LEU A 121 -3.10 -6.55 -9.95
N SER A 122 -4.30 -6.92 -9.50
CA SER A 122 -5.22 -6.00 -8.83
C SER A 122 -4.61 -5.42 -7.56
N ALA A 123 -3.88 -6.20 -6.76
CA ALA A 123 -3.15 -5.69 -5.60
C ALA A 123 -2.11 -4.63 -6.01
N ALA A 124 -1.34 -4.90 -7.07
CA ALA A 124 -0.35 -3.95 -7.60
C ALA A 124 -0.98 -2.66 -8.15
N VAL A 125 -2.10 -2.76 -8.87
CA VAL A 125 -2.82 -1.57 -9.36
C VAL A 125 -3.39 -0.78 -8.19
N ALA A 126 -4.04 -1.44 -7.23
CA ALA A 126 -4.63 -0.78 -6.07
C ALA A 126 -3.59 0.00 -5.26
N VAL A 127 -2.40 -0.59 -5.02
CA VAL A 127 -1.34 0.10 -4.26
C VAL A 127 -0.76 1.29 -5.02
N LEU A 128 -0.62 1.19 -6.34
CA LEU A 128 -0.13 2.30 -7.17
C LEU A 128 -1.12 3.46 -7.20
N VAL A 129 -2.42 3.18 -7.31
CA VAL A 129 -3.46 4.22 -7.26
C VAL A 129 -3.56 4.83 -5.86
N SER A 130 -3.46 4.03 -4.79
CA SER A 130 -3.37 4.54 -3.41
C SER A 130 -2.17 5.48 -3.27
N GLY A 131 -0.99 5.08 -3.76
CA GLY A 131 0.21 5.93 -3.77
C GLY A 131 0.04 7.22 -4.57
N TYR A 132 -0.66 7.17 -5.72
CA TYR A 132 -1.00 8.36 -6.50
C TYR A 132 -1.83 9.35 -5.68
N TYR A 133 -2.92 8.91 -5.03
CA TYR A 133 -3.73 9.79 -4.18
C TYR A 133 -2.97 10.30 -2.96
N GLY A 134 -2.09 9.49 -2.37
CA GLY A 134 -1.16 9.92 -1.32
C GLY A 134 -0.26 11.07 -1.80
N GLY A 135 0.26 10.96 -3.02
CA GLY A 135 1.04 12.01 -3.67
C GLY A 135 0.23 13.28 -3.90
N GLN A 136 -1.02 13.17 -4.35
CA GLN A 136 -1.90 14.34 -4.57
C GLN A 136 -2.12 15.12 -3.25
N MET A 137 -2.40 14.41 -2.15
CA MET A 137 -2.55 15.04 -0.82
C MET A 137 -1.31 15.82 -0.40
N VAL A 138 -0.12 15.28 -0.62
CA VAL A 138 1.14 15.92 -0.20
C VAL A 138 1.54 17.05 -1.15
N TYR A 139 1.50 16.83 -2.45
CA TYR A 139 2.09 17.75 -3.44
C TYR A 139 1.12 18.84 -3.91
N GLU A 140 -0.19 18.56 -3.95
CA GLU A 140 -1.18 19.56 -4.39
C GLU A 140 -1.85 20.26 -3.20
N GLU A 141 -2.05 19.54 -2.10
CA GLU A 141 -2.79 20.04 -0.94
C GLU A 141 -1.90 20.28 0.29
N ALA A 142 -0.59 20.02 0.22
CA ALA A 142 0.36 20.23 1.33
C ALA A 142 -0.02 19.51 2.64
N ILE A 143 -0.80 18.42 2.56
CA ILE A 143 -1.19 17.62 3.72
C ILE A 143 0.05 16.95 4.33
N GLY A 144 0.22 17.10 5.64
CA GLY A 144 1.38 16.59 6.38
C GLY A 144 2.68 17.34 6.12
N VAL A 145 2.64 18.49 5.43
CA VAL A 145 3.81 19.34 5.18
C VAL A 145 3.93 20.40 6.28
N SER A 146 5.14 20.56 6.83
CA SER A 146 5.47 21.60 7.80
C SER A 146 6.60 22.48 7.31
N MET A 147 6.48 23.80 7.47
CA MET A 147 7.52 24.78 7.15
C MET A 147 7.84 25.59 8.40
N ASN A 148 9.11 25.62 8.81
CA ASN A 148 9.59 26.30 10.02
C ASN A 148 8.84 25.89 11.31
N GLY A 149 8.40 24.63 11.40
CA GLY A 149 7.67 24.11 12.56
C GLY A 149 6.17 24.35 12.55
N ASN A 150 5.63 25.03 11.53
CA ASN A 150 4.20 25.25 11.35
C ASN A 150 3.64 24.38 10.23
N LEU A 151 2.48 23.77 10.45
CA LEU A 151 1.76 23.02 9.42
C LEU A 151 1.23 23.97 8.35
N VAL A 152 1.37 23.57 7.08
CA VAL A 152 1.00 24.39 5.91
C VAL A 152 -0.25 23.81 5.25
N HIS A 153 -1.28 23.52 6.05
CA HIS A 153 -2.54 22.96 5.53
C HIS A 153 -3.19 23.89 4.51
N PRO A 154 -3.91 23.34 3.51
CA PRO A 154 -4.61 24.14 2.54
C PRO A 154 -5.77 24.89 3.24
N PRO A 155 -6.18 26.07 2.73
CA PRO A 155 -7.33 26.79 3.29
C PRO A 155 -8.57 25.90 3.25
N ILE A 156 -9.32 25.82 4.36
CA ILE A 156 -10.56 25.05 4.41
C ILE A 156 -11.55 25.68 3.42
N PRO A 157 -12.07 24.93 2.42
CA PRO A 157 -13.07 25.45 1.51
C PRO A 157 -14.29 25.98 2.29
N GLY A 158 -14.55 27.28 2.22
CA GLY A 158 -15.66 27.94 2.92
C GLY A 158 -15.28 28.75 4.17
N SER A 159 -14.02 28.71 4.64
CA SER A 159 -13.55 29.67 5.65
C SER A 159 -13.06 30.95 4.96
N HIS A 160 -13.99 31.78 4.47
CA HIS A 160 -13.67 33.19 4.26
C HIS A 160 -13.51 33.80 5.66
N GLY A 161 -12.28 34.22 5.98
CA GLY A 161 -12.00 34.91 7.23
C GLY A 161 -12.87 36.16 7.33
N GLU A 162 -13.67 36.25 8.39
CA GLU A 162 -14.02 37.53 9.00
C GLU A 162 -12.70 38.15 9.49
N HIS A 163 -12.14 39.02 8.67
CA HIS A 163 -11.14 39.98 9.07
C HIS A 163 -11.70 41.37 8.77
N ASP A 164 -12.54 41.85 9.69
CA ASP A 164 -12.81 43.27 9.93
C ASP A 164 -12.27 43.64 11.32
#